data_AF-A0A7S4BWN3-F1
#
_entry.id   AF-A0A7S4BWN3-F1
#
_cell.length_a   1.000
_cell.length_b   1.000
_cell.length_c   1.000
_cell.angle_alpha   90.00
_cell.angle_beta   90.00
_cell.angle_gamma   90.00
#
_symmetry.space_group_name_H-M   'P 1'
#
loop_
_entity.id
_entity.type
_entity.pdbx_description
1 polymer ?
#
loop_
_entity_poly.entity_id
_entity_poly.type
_entity_poly.pdbx_seq_one_letter_code
_entity_poly.pdbx_strand_id
1 'polypeptide(L)'
;ETAQSGKQQGGCKLGCCDPKPVLSLDSAAARAWRQSGNSVLWVVLDGEIGAACLMSDQIRVQTSQAVRDLRNLGIEITMLTGDSEQTAQAVRAEVGIETARAGLKPSDKLVAIAEMKLANITGMIGDGINDGPA
;
A
#
# COMPACT_ATOMS: atom_id res chain seq x y z
N GLU A 1 10.92 20.82 -65.89
CA GLU A 1 12.06 21.18 -65.02
C GLU A 1 11.56 22.10 -63.90
N THR A 2 12.07 22.12 -62.67
CA THR A 2 13.46 21.98 -62.24
C THR A 2 13.50 21.36 -60.85
N ALA A 3 14.35 20.35 -60.69
CA ALA A 3 14.70 19.74 -59.42
C ALA A 3 15.80 20.56 -58.72
N GLN A 4 15.70 20.70 -57.40
CA GLN A 4 16.81 20.96 -56.46
C GLN A 4 16.27 20.62 -55.05
N SER A 5 16.44 19.39 -54.56
CA SER A 5 17.63 18.93 -53.81
C SER A 5 17.97 19.83 -52.62
N GLY A 6 17.33 19.57 -51.48
CA GLY A 6 17.78 19.98 -50.15
C GLY A 6 17.73 18.77 -49.22
N LYS A 7 18.90 18.16 -48.96
CA LYS A 7 19.09 17.01 -48.08
C LYS A 7 18.47 17.27 -46.70
N GLN A 8 17.51 16.44 -46.27
CA GLN A 8 17.24 16.25 -44.85
C GLN A 8 18.42 15.48 -44.26
N GLN A 9 19.38 16.21 -43.68
CA GLN A 9 20.38 15.59 -42.81
C GLN A 9 19.72 15.31 -41.47
N GLY A 10 19.60 14.02 -41.17
CA GLY A 10 19.23 13.52 -39.86
C GLY A 10 20.18 14.04 -38.79
N GLY A 11 19.60 14.51 -37.70
CA GLY A 11 20.31 15.02 -36.54
C GLY A 11 19.33 15.33 -35.43
N CYS A 12 18.71 14.29 -34.85
CA CYS A 12 18.11 14.46 -33.53
C CYS A 12 19.27 14.67 -32.55
N LYS A 13 19.62 15.93 -32.30
CA LYS A 13 20.48 16.30 -31.18
C LYS A 13 19.72 15.92 -29.92
N LEU A 14 20.20 14.88 -29.22
CA LEU A 14 19.89 14.63 -27.81
C LEU A 14 20.01 15.97 -27.06
N GLY A 15 18.90 16.59 -26.72
CA GLY A 15 18.89 17.97 -26.27
C GLY A 15 17.52 18.66 -26.26
N CYS A 16 16.45 18.02 -26.72
CA CYS A 16 15.09 18.47 -26.41
C CYS A 16 14.68 17.85 -25.07
N CYS A 17 15.27 18.39 -24.00
CA CYS A 17 14.74 18.23 -22.66
C CYS A 17 13.40 18.98 -22.62
N ASP A 18 12.29 18.27 -22.83
CA ASP A 18 11.09 18.63 -22.09
C ASP A 18 11.53 18.76 -20.62
N PRO A 19 11.13 19.81 -19.88
CA PRO A 19 11.45 19.88 -18.47
C PRO A 19 10.94 18.58 -17.86
N LYS A 20 11.86 17.78 -17.29
CA LYS A 20 11.46 16.59 -16.54
C LYS A 20 10.38 17.05 -15.57
N PRO A 21 9.19 16.45 -15.58
CA PRO A 21 8.14 16.89 -14.68
C PRO A 21 8.71 16.85 -13.27
N VAL A 22 8.76 18.00 -12.61
CA VAL A 22 9.24 18.09 -11.24
C VAL A 22 8.28 17.25 -10.40
N LEU A 23 8.77 16.09 -9.95
CA LEU A 23 8.01 15.22 -9.08
C LEU A 23 7.82 15.94 -7.75
N SER A 24 6.60 15.91 -7.23
CA SER A 24 6.23 16.51 -5.96
C SER A 24 5.74 15.44 -5.01
N LEU A 25 6.11 15.55 -3.73
CA LEU A 25 5.66 14.69 -2.63
C LEU A 25 4.13 14.61 -2.52
N ASP A 26 3.45 15.65 -3.01
CA ASP A 26 2.00 15.76 -3.02
C ASP A 26 1.44 15.85 -4.44
N SER A 27 2.02 15.12 -5.39
CA SER A 27 1.41 14.95 -6.71
C SER A 27 0.06 14.23 -6.62
N ALA A 28 -0.82 14.47 -7.59
CA ALA A 28 -2.12 13.80 -7.65
C ALA A 28 -1.99 12.26 -7.68
N ALA A 29 -0.98 11.75 -8.39
CA ALA A 29 -0.67 10.32 -8.43
C ALA A 29 -0.28 9.78 -7.04
N ALA A 30 0.61 10.48 -6.32
CA ALA A 30 1.01 10.09 -4.97
C ALA A 30 -0.16 10.10 -3.98
N ARG A 31 -1.05 11.10 -4.08
CA ARG A 31 -2.29 11.12 -3.28
C ARG A 31 -3.19 9.93 -3.60
N ALA A 32 -3.41 9.63 -4.88
CA ALA A 32 -4.22 8.49 -5.30
C ALA A 32 -3.64 7.16 -4.78
N TRP A 33 -2.33 6.97 -4.88
CA TRP A 33 -1.67 5.75 -4.37
C TRP A 33 -1.81 5.58 -2.86
N ARG A 34 -1.64 6.65 -2.08
CA ARG A 34 -1.87 6.64 -0.62
C ARG A 34 -3.33 6.36 -0.28
N GLN A 35 -4.27 6.96 -1.02
CA GLN A 35 -5.70 6.73 -0.83
C GLN A 35 -6.10 5.27 -1.13
N SER A 36 -5.40 4.62 -2.06
CA SER A 36 -5.54 3.19 -2.33
C SER A 36 -4.78 2.31 -1.32
N GLY A 37 -4.31 2.86 -0.20
CA GLY A 37 -3.66 2.11 0.88
C GLY A 37 -2.20 1.74 0.64
N ASN A 38 -1.59 2.24 -0.44
CA ASN A 38 -0.21 1.89 -0.79
C ASN A 38 0.80 2.82 -0.11
N SER A 39 1.98 2.27 0.16
CA SER A 39 3.15 3.05 0.52
C SER A 39 3.75 3.69 -0.73
N VAL A 40 4.03 4.99 -0.66
CA VAL A 40 4.72 5.73 -1.74
C VAL A 40 6.15 5.99 -1.30
N LEU A 41 7.10 5.35 -1.98
CA LEU A 41 8.52 5.52 -1.79
C LEU A 41 9.05 6.60 -2.73
N TRP A 42 9.82 7.54 -2.21
CA TRP A 42 10.45 8.60 -3.00
C TRP A 42 11.93 8.30 -3.19
N VAL A 43 12.39 8.35 -4.44
CA VAL A 43 13.81 8.23 -4.76
C VAL A 43 14.35 9.63 -4.98
N VAL A 44 15.28 10.05 -4.11
CA VAL A 44 15.93 11.35 -4.18
C VAL A 44 17.36 11.16 -4.67
N LEU A 45 17.73 11.91 -5.71
CA LEU A 45 19.07 11.94 -6.29
C LEU A 45 19.52 13.39 -6.29
N ASP A 46 20.68 13.67 -5.68
CA ASP A 46 21.26 15.01 -5.59
C ASP A 46 20.31 16.08 -5.02
N GLY A 47 19.43 15.70 -4.10
CA GLY A 47 18.45 16.59 -3.45
C GLY A 47 17.16 16.80 -4.23
N GLU A 48 17.01 16.21 -5.42
CA GLU A 48 15.81 16.27 -6.24
C GLU A 48 15.07 14.92 -6.29
N ILE A 49 13.74 14.97 -6.37
CA ILE A 49 12.92 13.76 -6.51
C ILE A 49 13.06 13.24 -7.94
N GLY A 50 13.76 12.11 -8.10
CA GLY A 50 14.01 11.46 -9.38
C GLY A 50 12.93 10.44 -9.76
N ALA A 51 12.28 9.80 -8.77
CA ALA A 51 11.20 8.84 -9.00
C ALA A 51 10.27 8.68 -7.79
N ALA A 52 9.11 8.09 -8.03
CA ALA A 52 8.21 7.59 -7.00
C ALA A 52 7.86 6.12 -7.32
N CYS A 53 7.95 5.26 -6.30
CA CYS A 53 7.58 3.85 -6.41
C CYS A 53 6.38 3.57 -5.50
N LEU A 54 5.46 2.76 -6.01
CA LEU A 54 4.36 2.23 -5.23
C LEU A 54 4.78 0.89 -4.63
N MET A 55 4.53 0.71 -3.34
CA MET A 55 4.74 -0.55 -2.62
C MET A 55 3.48 -0.92 -1.83
N SER A 56 3.06 -2.16 -1.99
CA SER A 56 1.94 -2.72 -1.24
C SER A 56 2.14 -4.20 -0.98
N ASP A 57 1.57 -4.65 0.12
CA ASP A 57 1.54 -6.06 0.46
C ASP A 57 0.42 -6.74 -0.33
N GLN A 58 0.78 -7.83 -1.01
CA GLN A 58 -0.19 -8.62 -1.74
C GLN A 58 -1.00 -9.46 -0.77
N ILE A 59 -2.32 -9.26 -0.76
CA ILE A 59 -3.25 -10.13 -0.06
C ILE A 59 -3.22 -11.51 -0.72
N ARG A 60 -3.10 -12.56 0.09
CA ARG A 60 -3.13 -13.94 -0.42
C ARG A 60 -4.49 -14.22 -1.03
N VAL A 61 -4.53 -14.85 -2.21
CA VAL A 61 -5.75 -15.11 -2.99
C VAL A 61 -6.85 -15.81 -2.18
N GLN A 62 -6.45 -16.70 -1.26
CA GLN A 62 -7.36 -17.46 -0.40
C GLN A 62 -7.94 -16.67 0.79
N THR A 63 -7.43 -15.46 1.08
CA THR A 63 -7.76 -14.73 2.32
C THR A 63 -9.25 -14.39 2.40
N SER A 64 -9.83 -13.85 1.32
CA SER A 64 -11.25 -13.47 1.32
C SER A 64 -12.17 -14.68 1.46
N GLN A 65 -11.77 -15.86 0.94
CA GLN A 65 -12.54 -17.08 1.15
C GLN A 65 -12.47 -17.54 2.60
N ALA A 66 -11.28 -17.58 3.19
CA ALA A 66 -11.11 -17.95 4.60
C ALA A 66 -11.90 -17.02 5.54
N VAL A 67 -11.89 -15.72 5.29
CA VAL A 67 -12.69 -14.75 6.07
C VAL A 67 -14.18 -15.01 5.94
N ARG A 68 -14.68 -15.30 4.73
CA ARG A 68 -16.09 -15.68 4.53
C ARG A 68 -16.46 -16.95 5.29
N ASP A 69 -15.63 -17.98 5.21
CA ASP A 69 -15.90 -19.27 5.86
C ASP A 69 -15.96 -19.13 7.38
N LEU A 70 -15.02 -18.37 7.97
CA LEU A 70 -15.02 -18.06 9.40
C LEU A 70 -16.26 -17.26 9.82
N ARG A 71 -16.67 -16.26 9.02
CA ARG A 71 -17.90 -15.49 9.29
C ARG A 71 -19.16 -16.36 9.21
N ASN A 72 -19.22 -17.30 8.26
CA ASN A 72 -20.33 -18.25 8.15
C ASN A 72 -20.44 -19.19 9.37
N LEU A 73 -19.34 -19.40 10.10
CA LEU A 73 -19.32 -20.12 11.37
C LEU A 73 -19.69 -19.24 12.58
N GLY A 74 -20.00 -17.95 12.36
CA GLY A 74 -20.31 -17.00 13.42
C GLY A 74 -19.09 -16.45 14.16
N ILE A 75 -17.89 -16.56 13.57
CA ILE A 75 -16.66 -16.05 14.17
C ILE A 75 -16.48 -14.57 13.80
N GLU A 76 -16.35 -13.73 14.82
CA GLU A 76 -15.99 -12.32 14.67
C GLU A 76 -14.50 -12.18 14.32
N ILE A 77 -14.19 -11.33 13.34
CA ILE A 77 -12.82 -11.15 12.84
C ILE A 77 -12.47 -9.67 12.94
N THR A 78 -11.40 -9.37 13.69
CA THR A 78 -10.82 -8.03 13.78
C THR A 78 -9.38 -8.04 13.27
N MET A 79 -9.04 -7.13 12.37
CA MET A 79 -7.65 -6.92 11.94
C MET A 79 -6.92 -5.98 12.90
N LEU A 80 -5.72 -6.36 13.34
CA LEU A 80 -4.82 -5.51 14.13
C LEU A 80 -3.54 -5.24 13.32
N THR A 81 -3.31 -4.00 12.89
CA THR A 81 -2.14 -3.63 12.08
C THR A 81 -1.40 -2.41 12.61
N GLY A 82 -0.08 -2.36 12.37
CA GLY A 82 0.75 -1.18 12.57
C GLY A 82 0.70 -0.20 11.40
N ASP A 83 0.10 -0.58 10.28
CA ASP A 83 -0.01 0.27 9.10
C ASP A 83 -0.93 1.47 9.31
N SER A 84 -0.92 2.38 8.34
CA SER A 84 -1.83 3.52 8.33
C SER A 84 -3.30 3.10 8.29
N GLU A 85 -4.17 3.97 8.78
CA GLU A 85 -5.62 3.80 8.73
C GLU A 85 -6.11 3.58 7.28
N GLN A 86 -5.52 4.29 6.31
CA GLN A 86 -5.86 4.15 4.90
C GLN A 86 -5.53 2.74 4.37
N THR A 87 -4.35 2.21 4.71
CA THR A 87 -3.94 0.84 4.35
C THR A 87 -4.87 -0.18 4.99
N ALA A 88 -5.16 -0.03 6.30
CA ALA A 88 -6.06 -0.92 7.01
C ALA A 88 -7.46 -0.94 6.41
N GLN A 89 -8.00 0.23 6.02
CA GLN A 89 -9.31 0.33 5.39
C GLN A 89 -9.33 -0.33 4.01
N ALA A 90 -8.28 -0.16 3.21
CA ALA A 90 -8.16 -0.80 1.90
C ALA A 90 -8.16 -2.33 2.02
N VAL A 91 -7.30 -2.88 2.91
CA VAL A 91 -7.21 -4.32 3.16
C VAL A 91 -8.52 -4.88 3.72
N ARG A 92 -9.14 -4.18 4.69
CA ARG A 92 -10.43 -4.56 5.26
C ARG A 92 -11.51 -4.68 4.19
N ALA A 93 -11.58 -3.70 3.29
CA ALA A 93 -12.56 -3.66 2.21
C ALA A 93 -12.33 -4.77 1.18
N GLU A 94 -11.07 -5.04 0.83
CA GLU A 94 -10.71 -6.09 -0.15
C GLU A 94 -10.98 -7.50 0.38
N VAL A 95 -10.69 -7.75 1.66
CA VAL A 95 -10.86 -9.07 2.28
C VAL A 95 -12.27 -9.31 2.80
N GLY A 96 -13.01 -8.24 3.14
CA GLY A 96 -14.37 -8.32 3.68
C GLY A 96 -14.43 -8.53 5.20
N ILE A 97 -13.50 -7.90 5.93
CA ILE A 97 -13.44 -7.90 7.40
C ILE A 97 -14.30 -6.74 7.94
N GLU A 98 -14.94 -6.90 9.10
CA GLU A 98 -15.84 -5.87 9.65
C GLU A 98 -15.09 -4.80 10.44
N THR A 99 -14.10 -5.18 11.24
CA THR A 99 -13.39 -4.27 12.14
C THR A 99 -11.88 -4.32 11.88
N ALA A 100 -11.25 -3.15 11.90
CA ALA A 100 -9.80 -3.02 11.84
C ALA A 100 -9.34 -1.96 12.85
N ARG A 101 -8.20 -2.20 13.51
CA ARG A 101 -7.51 -1.23 14.35
C ARG A 101 -6.11 -1.01 13.75
N ALA A 102 -5.84 0.21 13.29
CA ALA A 102 -4.62 0.58 12.59
C ALA A 102 -3.67 1.40 13.48
N GLY A 103 -2.43 1.62 13.01
CA GLY A 103 -1.43 2.43 13.69
C GLY A 103 -0.97 1.87 15.03
N LEU A 104 -1.16 0.57 15.27
CA LEU A 104 -0.87 -0.07 16.54
C LEU A 104 0.62 -0.39 16.71
N LYS A 105 1.16 -0.06 17.88
CA LYS A 105 2.44 -0.61 18.34
C LYS A 105 2.27 -2.06 18.78
N PRO A 106 3.35 -2.84 18.92
CA PRO A 106 3.27 -4.20 19.46
C PRO A 106 2.53 -4.28 20.81
N SER A 107 2.76 -3.33 21.71
CA SER A 107 2.05 -3.24 23.00
C SER A 107 0.55 -3.04 22.84
N ASP A 108 0.14 -2.23 21.86
CA ASP A 108 -1.26 -1.86 21.67
C ASP A 108 -2.05 -3.05 21.11
N LYS A 109 -1.40 -3.88 20.28
CA LYS A 109 -1.96 -5.16 19.82
C LYS A 109 -2.25 -6.09 20.99
N LEU A 110 -1.33 -6.21 21.96
CA LEU A 110 -1.52 -7.06 23.15
C LEU A 110 -2.68 -6.56 24.02
N VAL A 111 -2.81 -5.25 24.20
CA VAL A 111 -3.94 -4.64 24.93
C VAL A 111 -5.25 -4.96 24.20
N ALA A 112 -5.32 -4.77 22.88
CA ALA A 112 -6.51 -5.09 22.09
C ALA A 112 -6.92 -6.57 22.21
N ILE A 113 -5.95 -7.49 22.18
CA ILE A 113 -6.20 -8.93 22.37
C ILE A 113 -6.72 -9.21 23.78
N ALA A 114 -6.14 -8.59 24.81
CA ALA A 114 -6.59 -8.76 26.19
C ALA A 114 -8.03 -8.27 26.37
N GLU A 115 -8.41 -7.14 25.77
CA GLU A 115 -9.79 -6.64 25.75
C GLU A 115 -10.75 -7.65 25.09
N MET A 116 -10.37 -8.21 23.93
CA MET A 116 -11.19 -9.21 23.22
C MET A 116 -11.38 -10.49 24.03
N LYS A 117 -10.31 -10.95 24.71
CA LYS A 117 -10.33 -12.13 25.61
C LYS A 117 -11.32 -11.97 26.77
N LEU A 118 -11.64 -10.74 27.20
CA LEU A 118 -12.65 -10.49 28.23
C LEU A 118 -14.08 -10.70 27.73
N ALA A 119 -14.32 -10.49 26.44
CA ALA A 119 -15.65 -10.61 25.83
C ALA A 119 -15.91 -12.02 25.28
N ASN A 120 -14.94 -12.62 24.60
CA ASN A 120 -15.11 -13.87 23.85
C ASN A 120 -13.86 -14.77 23.90
N ILE A 121 -14.03 -16.06 23.60
CA ILE A 121 -12.91 -16.95 23.30
C ILE A 121 -12.20 -16.40 22.06
N THR A 122 -10.94 -16.02 22.23
CA THR A 122 -10.18 -15.26 21.22
C THR A 122 -8.98 -16.06 20.74
N GLY A 123 -8.87 -16.22 19.41
CA GLY A 123 -7.67 -16.73 18.74
C GLY A 123 -6.97 -15.64 17.95
N MET A 124 -5.64 -15.59 18.01
CA MET A 124 -4.81 -14.68 17.22
C MET A 124 -4.12 -15.47 16.11
N ILE A 125 -4.14 -14.93 14.88
CA ILE A 125 -3.41 -15.47 13.73
C ILE A 125 -2.41 -14.42 13.28
N GLY A 126 -1.17 -14.85 13.10
CA GLY A 126 -0.03 -13.98 12.86
C GLY A 126 1.04 -14.62 11.99
N ASP A 127 2.07 -13.86 11.65
CA ASP A 127 3.23 -14.37 10.89
C ASP A 127 4.18 -15.23 11.75
N GLY A 128 4.01 -15.17 13.08
CA GLY A 128 4.78 -15.93 14.07
C GLY A 128 6.21 -15.41 14.28
N ILE A 129 6.65 -14.42 13.50
CA ILE A 129 7.98 -13.79 13.59
C ILE A 129 7.87 -12.47 14.35
N ASN A 130 6.86 -11.66 14.02
CA ASN A 130 6.54 -10.38 14.66
C ASN A 130 5.48 -10.51 15.76
N ASP A 131 4.81 -11.66 15.85
CA ASP A 131 3.72 -11.92 16.79
C ASP A 131 4.17 -12.73 18.02
N GLY A 132 5.33 -12.39 18.59
CA GLY A 132 5.76 -12.93 19.90
C GLY A 132 5.01 -12.30 21.10
N PRO A 133 5.19 -12.86 22.31
CA PRO A 133 4.20 -13.75 22.94
C PRO A 133 2.80 -13.12 23.04
N ALA A 134 1.78 -13.90 22.67
CA ALA A 134 0.35 -13.56 22.79
C ALA A 134 -0.35 -14.24 23.98
#